data_AF-A0A0N7KN71-F1
#
_entry.id   AF-A0A0N7KN71-F1
#
_cell.length_a   1.000
_cell.length_b   1.000
_cell.length_c   1.000
_cell.angle_alpha   90.00
_cell.angle_beta   90.00
_cell.angle_gamma   90.00
#
_symmetry.space_group_name_H-M   'P 1'
#
loop_
_entity.id
_entity.type
_entity.pdbx_description
1 polymer ?
#
loop_
_entity_poly.entity_id
_entity_poly.type
_entity_poly.pdbx_seq_one_letter_code
_entity_poly.pdbx_strand_id
1 'polypeptide(L)'
;MRTCELSVMADHQTLSAVFFLLLVPHAACMAMAKPSSSTLLQDKCELYAAGDRPSYDYCIRTLRADRASATDDERGLAAIAARIARATAVATGAKIARLQRGETAPARRDGLAACAAEYAAAVRRLGRAARDVVSRSRGGAGAREMREAQTLLAEVTGAPERCDVAFEAAGGQGSPLDAVDRDRARRRGRVGLRHPAADEADVM
;
A
#
# COMPACT_ATOMS: atom_id res chain seq x y z
N MET A 1 0.95 -49.94 -63.56
CA MET A 1 2.23 -49.76 -62.81
C MET A 1 2.40 -48.29 -62.44
N ARG A 2 1.59 -47.77 -61.51
CA ARG A 2 1.74 -46.43 -60.90
C ARG A 2 1.00 -46.49 -59.58
N THR A 3 1.69 -46.10 -58.50
CA THR A 3 1.26 -45.68 -57.15
C THR A 3 2.13 -46.33 -56.06
N CYS A 4 3.42 -45.97 -56.04
CA CYS A 4 4.10 -45.65 -54.78
C CYS A 4 4.01 -44.12 -54.66
N GLU A 5 3.71 -43.59 -53.46
CA GLU A 5 3.89 -42.18 -53.00
C GLU A 5 2.86 -41.73 -51.94
N LEU A 6 1.84 -42.54 -51.57
CA LEU A 6 0.76 -42.06 -50.68
C LEU A 6 0.94 -42.25 -49.16
N SER A 7 2.03 -42.85 -48.66
CA SER A 7 2.11 -43.24 -47.24
C SER A 7 2.92 -42.31 -46.31
N VAL A 8 3.55 -41.23 -46.79
CA VAL A 8 4.39 -40.37 -45.92
C VAL A 8 3.65 -39.11 -45.41
N MET A 9 2.56 -38.70 -46.05
CA MET A 9 1.85 -37.46 -45.66
C MET A 9 0.84 -37.63 -44.51
N ALA A 10 0.52 -38.86 -44.10
CA ALA A 10 -0.48 -39.12 -43.06
C ALA A 10 0.08 -39.03 -41.63
N ASP A 11 1.41 -39.12 -41.45
CA ASP A 11 2.03 -39.21 -40.11
C ASP A 11 2.30 -37.83 -39.48
N HIS A 12 2.42 -36.78 -40.28
CA HIS A 12 2.72 -35.44 -39.75
C HIS A 12 1.50 -34.75 -39.13
N GLN A 13 0.29 -35.07 -39.59
CA GLN A 13 -0.95 -34.48 -39.07
C GLN A 13 -1.38 -35.09 -37.74
N THR A 14 -1.17 -36.41 -37.56
CA THR A 14 -1.43 -37.10 -36.29
C THR A 14 -0.49 -36.60 -35.19
N LEU A 15 0.80 -36.41 -35.49
CA LEU A 15 1.77 -35.84 -34.54
C LEU A 15 1.41 -34.41 -34.13
N SER A 16 0.97 -33.57 -35.07
CA SER A 16 0.53 -32.19 -34.78
C SER A 16 -0.70 -32.17 -33.86
N ALA A 17 -1.70 -33.01 -34.15
CA ALA A 17 -2.91 -33.10 -33.33
C ALA A 17 -2.61 -33.58 -31.90
N VAL A 18 -1.70 -34.55 -31.73
CA VAL A 18 -1.24 -35.01 -30.41
C VAL A 18 -0.50 -33.90 -29.66
N PHE A 19 0.33 -33.11 -30.35
CA PHE A 19 1.05 -31.99 -29.73
C PHE A 19 0.09 -30.90 -29.24
N PHE A 20 -0.93 -30.56 -30.04
CA PHE A 20 -2.00 -29.64 -29.62
C PHE A 20 -2.82 -30.20 -28.44
N LEU A 21 -3.20 -31.48 -28.48
CA LEU A 21 -3.93 -32.13 -27.39
C LEU A 21 -3.11 -32.25 -26.10
N LEU A 22 -1.78 -32.31 -26.19
CA LEU A 22 -0.89 -32.27 -25.02
C LEU A 22 -0.68 -30.83 -24.52
N LEU A 23 -0.63 -29.81 -25.38
CA LEU A 23 -0.45 -28.42 -24.94
C LEU A 23 -1.69 -27.81 -24.26
N VAL A 24 -2.89 -28.15 -24.73
CA VAL A 24 -4.16 -27.62 -24.21
C VAL A 24 -4.35 -27.89 -22.71
N PRO A 25 -4.12 -29.11 -22.16
CA PRO A 25 -4.26 -29.35 -20.72
C PRO A 25 -3.20 -28.61 -19.89
N HIS A 26 -1.99 -28.37 -20.42
CA HIS A 26 -0.95 -27.63 -19.70
C HIS A 26 -1.28 -26.13 -19.58
N ALA A 27 -1.83 -25.52 -20.65
CA ALA A 27 -2.25 -24.12 -20.61
C ALA A 27 -3.52 -23.90 -19.76
N ALA A 28 -4.47 -24.84 -19.79
CA ALA A 28 -5.70 -24.75 -19.00
C ALA A 28 -5.45 -24.90 -17.49
N CYS A 29 -4.46 -25.70 -17.07
CA CYS A 29 -4.08 -25.82 -15.66
C CYS A 29 -3.44 -24.54 -15.09
N MET A 30 -2.67 -23.80 -15.89
CA MET A 30 -2.00 -22.59 -15.42
C MET A 30 -2.94 -21.38 -15.30
N ALA A 31 -4.01 -21.33 -16.09
CA ALA A 31 -4.97 -20.22 -16.07
C ALA A 31 -5.94 -20.23 -14.86
N MET A 32 -5.99 -21.33 -14.09
CA MET A 32 -6.91 -21.51 -12.95
C MET A 32 -6.25 -21.34 -11.58
N ALA A 33 -4.93 -21.13 -11.53
CA ALA A 33 -4.26 -20.81 -10.28
C ALA A 33 -4.59 -19.34 -9.91
N LYS A 34 -5.51 -19.15 -8.96
CA LYS A 34 -5.64 -17.83 -8.29
C LYS A 34 -4.24 -17.43 -7.84
N PRO A 35 -3.73 -16.22 -8.17
CA PRO A 35 -2.46 -15.78 -7.64
C PRO A 35 -2.52 -15.98 -6.14
N SER A 36 -1.55 -16.72 -5.59
CA SER A 36 -1.51 -16.87 -4.15
C SER A 36 -1.44 -15.45 -3.58
N SER A 37 -2.22 -15.18 -2.56
CA SER A 37 -2.28 -13.87 -1.91
C SER A 37 -0.91 -13.37 -1.46
N SER A 38 0.05 -14.30 -1.24
CA SER A 38 1.46 -13.94 -1.16
C SER A 38 1.94 -13.26 -2.44
N THR A 39 1.83 -13.90 -3.62
CA THR A 39 2.31 -13.32 -4.89
C THR A 39 1.66 -11.98 -5.16
N LEU A 40 0.37 -11.82 -4.83
CA LEU A 40 -0.30 -10.53 -4.97
C LEU A 40 0.36 -9.42 -4.14
N LEU A 41 0.61 -9.67 -2.85
CA LEU A 41 1.29 -8.70 -1.98
C LEU A 41 2.70 -8.37 -2.52
N GLN A 42 3.45 -9.39 -2.95
CA GLN A 42 4.75 -9.17 -3.57
C GLN A 42 4.59 -8.28 -4.81
N ASP A 43 3.83 -8.70 -5.82
CA ASP A 43 3.62 -7.97 -7.07
C ASP A 43 3.26 -6.47 -6.85
N LYS A 44 2.38 -6.18 -5.88
CA LYS A 44 2.03 -4.78 -5.53
C LYS A 44 3.18 -4.02 -4.88
N CYS A 45 3.95 -4.67 -4.01
CA CYS A 45 5.15 -4.06 -3.44
C CYS A 45 6.26 -3.88 -4.47
N GLU A 46 6.42 -4.78 -5.43
CA GLU A 46 7.32 -4.62 -6.58
C GLU A 46 6.93 -3.38 -7.41
N LEU A 47 5.64 -3.21 -7.71
CA LEU A 47 5.11 -2.02 -8.40
C LEU A 47 5.35 -0.73 -7.61
N TYR A 48 5.09 -0.75 -6.29
CA TYR A 48 5.35 0.39 -5.41
C TYR A 48 6.83 0.76 -5.38
N ALA A 49 7.70 -0.23 -5.31
CA ALA A 49 9.13 -0.03 -5.19
C ALA A 49 9.75 0.56 -6.45
N ALA A 50 9.18 0.29 -7.64
CA ALA A 50 9.74 0.73 -8.92
C ALA A 50 11.25 0.45 -9.07
N GLY A 51 11.70 -0.71 -8.54
CA GLY A 51 13.10 -1.12 -8.51
C GLY A 51 13.90 -0.72 -7.27
N ASP A 52 13.35 0.13 -6.38
CA ASP A 52 14.02 0.52 -5.13
C ASP A 52 13.87 -0.53 -4.03
N ARG A 53 14.96 -1.23 -3.72
CA ARG A 53 14.96 -2.33 -2.75
C ARG A 53 14.54 -1.91 -1.33
N PRO A 54 15.00 -0.77 -0.77
CA PRO A 54 14.49 -0.26 0.51
C PRO A 54 12.98 -0.02 0.53
N SER A 55 12.41 0.55 -0.54
CA SER A 55 10.97 0.79 -0.66
C SER A 55 10.19 -0.54 -0.72
N TYR A 56 10.72 -1.53 -1.41
CA TYR A 56 10.15 -2.88 -1.39
C TYR A 56 10.10 -3.46 0.04
N ASP A 57 11.23 -3.44 0.75
CA ASP A 57 11.31 -3.93 2.13
C ASP A 57 10.36 -3.18 3.07
N TYR A 58 10.24 -1.88 2.85
CA TYR A 58 9.31 -1.05 3.60
C TYR A 58 7.86 -1.48 3.34
N CYS A 59 7.47 -1.66 2.08
CA CYS A 59 6.13 -2.09 1.70
C CYS A 59 5.78 -3.47 2.30
N ILE A 60 6.65 -4.46 2.11
CA ILE A 60 6.44 -5.82 2.63
C ILE A 60 6.32 -5.81 4.15
N ARG A 61 7.25 -5.14 4.86
CA ARG A 61 7.22 -5.05 6.32
C ARG A 61 5.97 -4.36 6.83
N THR A 62 5.57 -3.29 6.17
CA THR A 62 4.40 -2.48 6.57
C THR A 62 3.12 -3.27 6.39
N LEU A 63 2.91 -3.89 5.23
CA LEU A 63 1.68 -4.63 4.95
C LEU A 63 1.59 -5.93 5.74
N ARG A 64 2.71 -6.66 5.91
CA ARG A 64 2.74 -7.90 6.71
C ARG A 64 2.51 -7.69 8.22
N ALA A 65 2.52 -6.45 8.71
CA ALA A 65 2.08 -6.17 10.07
C ALA A 65 0.58 -6.50 10.27
N ASP A 66 -0.21 -6.48 9.19
CA ASP A 66 -1.56 -7.00 9.17
C ASP A 66 -1.57 -8.43 8.61
N ARG A 67 -1.99 -9.41 9.41
CA ARG A 67 -2.01 -10.82 9.01
C ARG A 67 -2.93 -11.08 7.81
N ALA A 68 -3.98 -10.28 7.62
CA ALA A 68 -4.92 -10.44 6.51
C ALA A 68 -4.28 -10.08 5.15
N SER A 69 -3.19 -9.29 5.14
CA SER A 69 -2.45 -8.95 3.91
C SER A 69 -1.94 -10.18 3.15
N ALA A 70 -1.75 -11.29 3.86
CA ALA A 70 -1.27 -12.54 3.30
C ALA A 70 -2.37 -13.37 2.63
N THR A 71 -3.65 -13.02 2.77
CA THR A 71 -4.81 -13.78 2.25
C THR A 71 -5.83 -12.96 1.47
N ASP A 72 -5.77 -11.63 1.58
CA ASP A 72 -6.74 -10.73 0.95
C ASP A 72 -6.59 -10.64 -0.57
N ASP A 73 -7.70 -10.31 -1.24
CA ASP A 73 -7.71 -9.91 -2.65
C ASP A 73 -7.17 -8.48 -2.84
N GLU A 74 -7.13 -7.98 -4.08
CA GLU A 74 -6.60 -6.64 -4.36
C GLU A 74 -7.32 -5.53 -3.59
N ARG A 75 -8.64 -5.66 -3.39
CA ARG A 75 -9.44 -4.66 -2.68
C ARG A 75 -9.21 -4.74 -1.18
N GLY A 76 -9.13 -5.95 -0.63
CA GLY A 76 -8.77 -6.19 0.76
C GLY A 76 -7.38 -5.62 1.08
N LEU A 77 -6.40 -5.91 0.24
CA LEU A 77 -5.03 -5.40 0.38
C LEU A 77 -4.98 -3.86 0.32
N ALA A 78 -5.70 -3.24 -0.62
CA ALA A 78 -5.79 -1.78 -0.71
C ALA A 78 -6.49 -1.17 0.51
N ALA A 79 -7.51 -1.82 1.07
CA ALA A 79 -8.16 -1.38 2.31
C ALA A 79 -7.24 -1.51 3.53
N ILE A 80 -6.44 -2.58 3.62
CA ILE A 80 -5.39 -2.74 4.64
C ILE A 80 -4.38 -1.60 4.54
N ALA A 81 -3.86 -1.33 3.34
CA ALA A 81 -2.91 -0.23 3.11
C ALA A 81 -3.49 1.13 3.56
N ALA A 82 -4.74 1.42 3.20
CA ALA A 82 -5.43 2.65 3.61
C ALA A 82 -5.62 2.74 5.14
N ARG A 83 -5.92 1.62 5.82
CA ARG A 83 -6.04 1.57 7.29
C ARG A 83 -4.70 1.78 8.00
N ILE A 84 -3.63 1.17 7.50
CA ILE A 84 -2.27 1.37 8.04
C ILE A 84 -1.87 2.84 7.89
N ALA A 85 -2.04 3.42 6.69
CA ALA A 85 -1.78 4.83 6.46
C ALA A 85 -2.64 5.72 7.39
N ARG A 86 -3.90 5.35 7.66
CA ARG A 86 -4.77 6.09 8.58
C ARG A 86 -4.21 6.07 10.00
N ALA A 87 -3.76 4.90 10.48
CA ALA A 87 -3.13 4.77 11.79
C ALA A 87 -1.87 5.64 11.89
N THR A 88 -1.04 5.66 10.84
CA THR A 88 0.12 6.56 10.75
C THR A 88 -0.29 8.03 10.83
N ALA A 89 -1.32 8.44 10.08
CA ALA A 89 -1.81 9.82 10.10
C ALA A 89 -2.35 10.23 11.49
N VAL A 90 -3.06 9.33 12.19
CA VAL A 90 -3.50 9.55 13.59
C VAL A 90 -2.30 9.72 14.52
N ALA A 91 -1.29 8.85 14.42
CA ALA A 91 -0.08 8.93 15.23
C ALA A 91 0.70 10.24 14.99
N THR A 92 0.75 10.70 13.74
CA THR A 92 1.36 11.98 13.38
C THR A 92 0.56 13.17 13.91
N GLY A 93 -0.77 13.14 13.84
CA GLY A 93 -1.61 14.16 14.50
C GLY A 93 -1.33 14.27 15.99
N ALA A 94 -1.21 13.14 16.70
CA ALA A 94 -0.84 13.12 18.11
C ALA A 94 0.58 13.66 18.38
N LYS A 95 1.51 13.46 17.44
CA LYS A 95 2.87 14.02 17.47
C LYS A 95 2.86 15.53 17.32
N ILE A 96 2.09 16.06 16.38
CA ILE A 96 1.90 17.50 16.19
C ILE A 96 1.26 18.13 17.43
N ALA A 97 0.24 17.49 18.01
CA ALA A 97 -0.38 17.98 19.25
C ALA A 97 0.61 18.04 20.43
N ARG A 98 1.59 17.13 20.50
CA ARG A 98 2.68 17.22 21.49
C ARG A 98 3.61 18.41 21.23
N LEU A 99 3.96 18.65 19.97
CA LEU A 99 4.78 19.80 19.57
C LEU A 99 4.09 21.12 19.92
N GLN A 100 2.80 21.24 19.65
CA GLN A 100 2.02 22.44 19.94
C GLN A 100 2.03 22.82 21.42
N ARG A 101 2.04 21.82 22.34
CA ARG A 101 2.09 22.08 23.79
C ARG A 101 3.41 22.66 24.26
N GLY A 102 4.50 22.40 23.53
CA GLY A 102 5.83 22.92 23.87
C GLY A 102 6.23 24.18 23.08
N GLU A 103 5.41 24.60 22.10
CA GLU A 103 5.74 25.72 21.23
C GLU A 103 5.35 27.07 21.84
N THR A 104 6.32 27.95 21.95
CA THR A 104 6.16 29.28 22.56
C THR A 104 5.95 30.38 21.53
N ALA A 105 6.44 30.20 20.29
CA ALA A 105 6.25 31.17 19.23
C ALA A 105 4.84 31.04 18.62
N PRO A 106 4.00 32.10 18.66
CA PRO A 106 2.64 32.04 18.13
C PRO A 106 2.58 31.58 16.67
N ALA A 107 3.44 32.12 15.80
CA ALA A 107 3.48 31.76 14.39
C ALA A 107 3.74 30.25 14.20
N ARG A 108 4.78 29.69 14.82
CA ARG A 108 5.06 28.25 14.73
C ARG A 108 3.94 27.38 15.29
N ARG A 109 3.26 27.83 16.35
CA ARG A 109 2.08 27.14 16.90
C ARG A 109 0.92 27.11 15.90
N ASP A 110 0.72 28.20 15.15
CA ASP A 110 -0.29 28.29 14.09
C ASP A 110 0.09 27.41 12.89
N GLY A 111 1.38 27.37 12.51
CA GLY A 111 1.89 26.43 11.50
C GLY A 111 1.68 24.96 11.91
N LEU A 112 1.93 24.62 13.17
CA LEU A 112 1.61 23.29 13.71
C LEU A 112 0.09 23.02 13.71
N ALA A 113 -0.76 24.03 13.91
CA ALA A 113 -2.21 23.87 13.82
C ALA A 113 -2.67 23.59 12.38
N ALA A 114 -2.08 24.26 11.40
CA ALA A 114 -2.31 23.98 9.98
C ALA A 114 -1.84 22.56 9.60
N CYS A 115 -0.66 22.15 10.05
CA CYS A 115 -0.19 20.76 9.95
C CYS A 115 -1.19 19.76 10.55
N ALA A 116 -1.71 20.04 11.76
CA ALA A 116 -2.68 19.17 12.40
C ALA A 116 -3.97 19.04 11.58
N ALA A 117 -4.41 20.13 10.94
CA ALA A 117 -5.59 20.12 10.07
C ALA A 117 -5.38 19.25 8.82
N GLU A 118 -4.19 19.30 8.20
CA GLU A 118 -3.84 18.44 7.06
C GLU A 118 -3.88 16.95 7.42
N TYR A 119 -3.27 16.58 8.55
CA TYR A 119 -3.32 15.18 9.02
C TYR A 119 -4.72 14.75 9.46
N ALA A 120 -5.52 15.64 10.08
CA ALA A 120 -6.91 15.34 10.40
C ALA A 120 -7.75 15.10 9.13
N ALA A 121 -7.50 15.87 8.07
CA ALA A 121 -8.14 15.67 6.78
C ALA A 121 -7.68 14.36 6.13
N ALA A 122 -6.38 14.03 6.20
CA ALA A 122 -5.85 12.75 5.74
C ALA A 122 -6.51 11.56 6.45
N VAL A 123 -6.69 11.62 7.78
CA VAL A 123 -7.39 10.57 8.54
C VAL A 123 -8.82 10.34 8.05
N ARG A 124 -9.56 11.41 7.74
CA ARG A 124 -10.92 11.30 7.19
C ARG A 124 -10.93 10.69 5.79
N ARG A 125 -10.04 11.17 4.91
CA ARG A 125 -9.92 10.69 3.52
C ARG A 125 -9.52 9.22 3.46
N LEU A 126 -8.52 8.81 4.22
CA LEU A 126 -8.08 7.42 4.30
C LEU A 126 -9.17 6.51 4.86
N GLY A 127 -9.91 6.97 5.88
CA GLY A 127 -11.03 6.22 6.43
C GLY A 127 -12.17 6.02 5.42
N ARG A 128 -12.42 7.03 4.56
CA ARG A 128 -13.40 6.95 3.49
C ARG A 128 -12.90 6.04 2.36
N ALA A 129 -11.68 6.24 1.87
CA ALA A 129 -11.05 5.40 0.85
C ALA A 129 -11.07 3.91 1.25
N ALA A 130 -10.72 3.58 2.50
CA ALA A 130 -10.75 2.20 2.98
C ALA A 130 -12.15 1.54 2.92
N ARG A 131 -13.24 2.33 3.02
CA ARG A 131 -14.62 1.83 2.86
C ARG A 131 -15.02 1.74 1.39
N ASP A 132 -14.69 2.76 0.61
CA ASP A 132 -15.07 2.86 -0.80
C ASP A 132 -14.35 1.84 -1.69
N VAL A 133 -13.18 1.34 -1.27
CA VAL A 133 -12.47 0.27 -2.00
C VAL A 133 -13.17 -1.09 -1.87
N VAL A 134 -13.74 -1.38 -0.70
CA VAL A 134 -14.39 -2.68 -0.37
C VAL A 134 -15.90 -2.66 -0.52
N SER A 135 -16.49 -1.52 -0.86
CA SER A 135 -17.91 -1.44 -1.17
C SER A 135 -18.24 -2.36 -2.34
N ARG A 136 -19.31 -3.14 -2.15
CA ARG A 136 -19.76 -4.16 -3.12
C ARG A 136 -20.83 -3.63 -4.05
N SER A 137 -20.89 -2.31 -4.24
CA SER A 137 -21.88 -1.68 -5.11
C SER A 137 -21.72 -2.20 -6.54
N ARG A 138 -22.80 -2.73 -7.10
CA ARG A 138 -22.80 -3.27 -8.46
C ARG A 138 -22.91 -2.15 -9.49
N GLY A 139 -22.35 -2.39 -10.67
CA GLY A 139 -22.47 -1.48 -11.82
C GLY A 139 -21.74 -0.14 -11.61
N GLY A 140 -22.32 0.94 -12.16
CA GLY A 140 -21.68 2.26 -12.18
C GLY A 140 -21.36 2.86 -10.81
N ALA A 141 -22.09 2.44 -9.76
CA ALA A 141 -21.82 2.86 -8.39
C ALA A 141 -20.45 2.38 -7.90
N GLY A 142 -20.11 1.10 -8.09
CA GLY A 142 -18.81 0.56 -7.68
C GLY A 142 -17.64 1.18 -8.44
N ALA A 143 -17.84 1.51 -9.73
CA ALA A 143 -16.82 2.23 -10.50
C ALA A 143 -16.63 3.67 -10.01
N ARG A 144 -17.71 4.34 -9.58
CA ARG A 144 -17.64 5.68 -8.99
C ARG A 144 -16.94 5.67 -7.63
N GLU A 145 -17.27 4.72 -6.76
CA GLU A 145 -16.64 4.57 -5.44
C GLU A 145 -15.14 4.29 -5.57
N MET A 146 -14.73 3.43 -6.51
CA MET A 146 -13.32 3.19 -6.77
C MET A 146 -12.58 4.45 -7.24
N ARG A 147 -13.20 5.26 -8.12
CA ARG A 147 -12.64 6.55 -8.53
C ARG A 147 -12.55 7.53 -7.35
N GLU A 148 -13.58 7.58 -6.50
CA GLU A 148 -13.57 8.41 -5.30
C GLU A 148 -12.45 7.98 -4.34
N ALA A 149 -12.25 6.67 -4.13
CA ALA A 149 -11.14 6.15 -3.35
C ALA A 149 -9.78 6.57 -3.91
N GLN A 150 -9.58 6.49 -5.23
CA GLN A 150 -8.33 6.91 -5.88
C GLN A 150 -8.08 8.41 -5.68
N THR A 151 -9.10 9.26 -5.87
CA THR A 151 -8.99 10.71 -5.62
C THR A 151 -8.61 10.99 -4.17
N LEU A 152 -9.27 10.34 -3.21
CA LEU A 152 -8.98 10.52 -1.79
C LEU A 152 -7.56 10.08 -1.43
N LEU A 153 -7.08 8.98 -2.00
CA LEU A 153 -5.71 8.51 -1.80
C LEU A 153 -4.69 9.49 -2.41
N ALA A 154 -4.95 10.03 -3.59
CA ALA A 154 -4.10 11.04 -4.22
C ALA A 154 -4.03 12.36 -3.41
N GLU A 155 -5.13 12.78 -2.79
CA GLU A 155 -5.11 13.98 -1.92
C GLU A 155 -4.27 13.79 -0.64
N VAL A 156 -4.18 12.55 -0.15
CA VAL A 156 -3.47 12.20 1.08
C VAL A 156 -1.95 12.20 0.88
N THR A 157 -1.45 11.82 -0.29
CA THR A 157 0.00 11.73 -0.55
C THR A 157 0.71 13.08 -0.38
N GLY A 158 0.03 14.20 -0.67
CA GLY A 158 0.57 15.55 -0.46
C GLY A 158 0.42 16.11 0.96
N ALA A 159 -0.17 15.38 1.91
CA ALA A 159 -0.37 15.89 3.26
C ALA A 159 0.94 16.22 4.02
N PRO A 160 2.02 15.43 3.92
CA PRO A 160 3.31 15.78 4.53
C PRO A 160 3.88 17.09 3.98
N GLU A 161 3.92 17.24 2.66
CA GLU A 161 4.43 18.44 1.99
C GLU A 161 3.60 19.68 2.35
N ARG A 162 2.26 19.57 2.37
CA ARG A 162 1.39 20.68 2.80
C ARG A 162 1.60 21.06 4.26
N CYS A 163 1.90 20.10 5.14
CA CYS A 163 2.30 20.40 6.51
C CYS A 163 3.63 21.16 6.54
N ASP A 164 4.65 20.69 5.82
CA ASP A 164 5.96 21.34 5.79
C ASP A 164 5.85 22.78 5.28
N VAL A 165 5.15 22.99 4.16
CA VAL A 165 4.85 24.33 3.61
C VAL A 165 4.12 25.22 4.63
N ALA A 166 3.11 24.70 5.33
CA ALA A 166 2.38 25.47 6.33
C ALA A 166 3.25 25.83 7.54
N PHE A 167 4.17 24.96 7.94
CA PHE A 167 5.08 25.23 9.06
C PHE A 167 6.17 26.23 8.67
N GLU A 168 6.74 26.11 7.46
CA GLU A 168 7.73 27.04 6.92
C GLU A 168 7.14 28.45 6.72
N ALA A 169 5.92 28.54 6.18
CA ALA A 169 5.19 29.81 6.05
C ALA A 169 4.97 30.52 7.39
N ALA A 170 4.98 29.76 8.50
CA ALA A 170 4.83 30.29 9.85
C ALA A 170 6.17 30.55 10.57
N GLY A 171 7.29 30.56 9.83
CA GLY A 171 8.64 30.82 10.35
C GLY A 171 9.32 29.60 10.96
N GLY A 172 8.80 28.40 10.71
CA GLY A 172 9.51 27.13 10.94
C GLY A 172 10.65 26.92 9.95
N GLN A 173 11.54 25.97 10.25
CA GLN A 173 12.57 25.52 9.31
C GLN A 173 12.45 24.02 9.11
N GLY A 174 12.30 23.59 7.85
CA GLY A 174 12.12 22.18 7.47
C GLY A 174 10.86 21.57 8.06
N SER A 175 10.79 20.23 8.07
CA SER A 175 9.62 19.56 8.62
C SER A 175 9.57 19.68 10.14
N PRO A 176 8.43 20.10 10.74
CA PRO A 176 8.25 20.05 12.19
C PRO A 176 8.34 18.61 12.73
N LEU A 177 8.17 17.62 11.85
CA LEU A 177 8.21 16.20 12.19
C LEU A 177 9.64 15.65 12.26
N ASP A 178 10.60 16.20 11.51
CA ASP A 178 12.00 15.74 11.48
C ASP A 178 12.71 15.96 12.82
N ALA A 179 12.41 17.06 13.51
CA ALA A 179 12.99 17.36 14.82
C ALA A 179 12.67 16.25 15.83
N VAL A 180 11.42 15.75 15.80
CA VAL A 180 10.95 14.72 16.72
C VAL A 180 11.36 13.32 16.27
N ASP A 181 11.43 13.04 14.97
CA ASP A 181 11.93 11.73 14.50
C ASP A 181 13.40 11.57 14.82
N ARG A 182 14.20 12.65 14.78
CA ARG A 182 15.58 12.65 15.29
C ARG A 182 15.65 12.44 16.80
N ASP A 183 14.82 13.08 17.62
CA ASP A 183 14.81 12.83 19.07
C ASP A 183 14.41 11.38 19.39
N ARG A 184 13.40 10.84 18.68
CA ARG A 184 12.98 9.45 18.85
C ARG A 184 14.04 8.48 18.37
N ALA A 185 14.72 8.75 17.25
CA ALA A 185 15.85 7.96 16.77
C ALA A 185 17.01 7.99 17.77
N ARG A 186 17.33 9.16 18.34
CA ARG A 186 18.34 9.30 19.40
C ARG A 186 17.95 8.53 20.66
N ARG A 187 16.69 8.58 21.09
CA ARG A 187 16.17 7.81 22.23
C ARG A 187 16.16 6.30 21.95
N ARG A 188 15.77 5.87 20.76
CA ARG A 188 15.84 4.45 20.31
C ARG A 188 17.28 3.96 20.13
N GLY A 189 18.22 4.84 19.79
CA GLY A 189 19.65 4.52 19.75
C GLY A 189 20.25 4.40 21.16
N ARG A 190 19.77 5.20 22.11
CA ARG A 190 20.20 5.17 23.52
C ARG A 190 19.53 4.03 24.31
N VAL A 191 18.29 3.70 23.99
CA VAL A 191 17.54 2.53 24.44
C VAL A 191 17.63 1.50 23.33
N GLY A 192 18.82 0.91 23.13
CA GLY A 192 19.16 0.11 21.97
C GLY A 192 18.03 -0.81 21.50
N LEU A 193 17.59 -0.63 20.25
CA LEU A 193 16.91 -1.61 19.38
C LEU A 193 15.91 -2.59 20.05
N ARG A 194 15.19 -2.21 21.11
CA ARG A 194 13.97 -2.93 21.52
C ARG A 194 12.85 -2.48 20.60
N HIS A 195 12.61 -3.31 19.59
CA HIS A 195 11.47 -3.28 18.67
C HIS A 195 10.16 -3.07 19.46
N PRO A 196 9.43 -1.95 19.27
CA PRO A 196 8.08 -1.81 19.79
C PRO A 196 7.11 -2.08 18.63
N ALA A 197 6.92 -3.36 18.32
CA ALA A 197 5.85 -3.81 17.41
C ALA A 197 5.39 -5.25 17.72
N ALA A 198 5.73 -5.79 18.89
CA ALA A 198 5.35 -7.14 19.32
C ALA A 198 4.67 -7.14 20.71
N ASP A 199 4.17 -6.00 21.18
CA ASP A 199 3.61 -5.85 22.54
C ASP A 199 2.15 -5.35 22.52
N GLU A 200 1.37 -5.82 21.54
CA GLU A 200 -0.10 -5.72 21.53
C GLU A 200 -0.71 -7.04 20.98
N ALA A 201 -0.22 -8.17 21.53
CA ALA A 201 -0.80 -9.50 21.30
C ALA A 201 -1.18 -10.20 22.62
N ASP A 202 -1.33 -9.45 23.71
CA ASP A 202 -1.74 -9.95 25.03
C ASP A 202 -2.89 -9.09 25.59
N VAL A 203 -4.01 -9.07 24.86
CA VAL A 203 -5.35 -8.74 25.38
C VAL A 203 -6.34 -9.58 24.57
N MET A 204 -6.88 -10.62 25.23
CA MET A 204 -7.80 -11.68 24.77
C MET A 204 -7.14 -12.95 24.24
#